data_AF-A0A7S0MXH2-F1
#
_entry.id   AF-A0A7S0MXH2-F1
#
_cell.length_a   1.000
_cell.length_b   1.000
_cell.length_c   1.000
_cell.angle_alpha   90.00
_cell.angle_beta   90.00
_cell.angle_gamma   90.00
#
_symmetry.space_group_name_H-M   'P 1'
#
loop_
_entity.id
_entity.type
_entity.pdbx_description
1 polymer ?
#
loop_
_entity_poly.entity_id
_entity_poly.type
_entity_poly.pdbx_seq_one_letter_code
_entity_poly.pdbx_strand_id
1 'polypeptide(L)'
;SDVYCGIHSQLSGFILTMSIVSKLLEDCIQDRHWELVKGLLNLSDLPYSDTSFELKDIIRCNIIPFASDITSILHQAQQEEKMISTLNTIHEYWTTVDFLFEERIQNVQCAWLSSDSVVTLEEHQFLINSLLWSRYLESDLYTNEGETFQLRTDVMKWNSKLKLIAFVVSLLDKVQTLWSKLS
;
A
#
# COMPACT_ATOMS: atom_id res chain seq x y z
N SER A 1 29.01 38.07 16.31
CA SER A 1 29.03 36.75 15.65
C SER A 1 27.82 35.92 16.05
N ASP A 2 27.46 35.87 17.33
CA ASP A 2 26.39 34.98 17.84
C ASP A 2 24.98 35.25 17.31
N VAL A 3 24.65 36.51 16.97
CA VAL A 3 23.34 36.87 16.40
C VAL A 3 23.11 36.19 15.04
N TYR A 4 24.14 36.13 14.19
CA TYR A 4 24.05 35.45 12.89
C TYR A 4 23.96 33.94 13.04
N CYS A 5 24.65 33.35 14.03
CA CYS A 5 24.52 31.93 14.35
C CYS A 5 23.11 31.56 14.84
N GLY A 6 22.51 32.40 15.69
CA GLY A 6 21.13 32.20 16.16
C GLY A 6 20.10 32.27 15.03
N ILE A 7 20.21 33.28 14.15
CA ILE A 7 19.34 33.42 12.97
C ILE A 7 19.52 32.25 12.00
N HIS A 8 20.76 31.80 11.77
CA HIS A 8 21.03 30.64 10.91
C HIS A 8 20.40 29.35 11.45
N SER A 9 20.47 29.12 12.76
CA SER A 9 19.85 27.97 13.41
C SER A 9 18.32 28.01 13.30
N GLN A 10 17.71 29.18 13.50
CA GLN A 10 16.26 29.36 13.35
C GLN A 10 15.79 29.14 11.91
N LEU A 11 16.49 29.69 10.92
CA LEU A 11 16.19 29.49 9.50
C LEU A 11 16.32 28.01 9.11
N SER A 12 17.37 27.34 9.58
CA SER A 12 17.58 25.91 9.29
C SER A 12 16.48 25.03 9.89
N GLY A 13 16.05 25.34 11.12
CA GLY A 13 14.92 24.69 11.76
C GLY A 13 13.60 24.93 11.01
N PHE A 14 13.38 26.17 10.53
CA PHE A 14 12.19 26.51 9.77
C PHE A 14 12.11 25.79 8.41
N ILE A 15 13.25 25.66 7.70
CA ILE A 15 13.33 24.89 6.44
C ILE A 15 12.95 23.41 6.68
N LEU A 16 13.44 22.82 7.77
CA LEU A 16 13.14 21.43 8.11
C LEU A 16 11.67 21.24 8.47
N THR A 17 11.11 22.14 9.28
CA THR A 17 9.67 22.20 9.59
C THR A 17 8.83 22.29 8.32
N MET A 18 9.16 23.22 7.41
CA MET A 18 8.44 23.36 6.14
C MET A 18 8.49 22.10 5.27
N SER A 19 9.64 21.41 5.23
CA SER A 19 9.77 20.16 4.49
C SER A 19 8.86 19.06 5.06
N ILE A 20 8.81 18.93 6.38
CA ILE A 20 7.91 17.97 7.05
C ILE A 20 6.46 18.31 6.80
N VAL A 21 6.09 19.59 6.89
CA VAL A 21 4.69 19.97 6.65
C VAL A 21 4.30 19.79 5.19
N SER A 22 5.19 20.07 4.23
CA SER A 22 4.92 19.79 2.82
C SER A 22 4.61 18.31 2.60
N LYS A 23 5.31 17.40 3.29
CA LYS A 23 5.02 15.96 3.24
C LYS A 23 3.74 15.60 3.98
N LEU A 24 3.44 16.31 5.07
CA LEU A 24 2.19 16.13 5.80
C LEU A 24 0.95 16.54 4.98
N LEU A 25 1.13 17.38 3.98
CA LEU A 25 0.08 17.80 3.06
C LEU A 25 -0.07 16.89 1.82
N GLU A 26 0.73 15.83 1.69
CA GLU A 26 0.56 14.84 0.63
C GLU A 26 -0.74 14.04 0.84
N ASP A 27 -1.42 13.69 -0.26
CA ASP A 27 -2.67 12.92 -0.25
C ASP A 27 -2.53 11.50 0.34
N CYS A 28 -1.29 11.03 0.55
CA CYS A 28 -0.97 9.75 1.15
C CYS A 28 -1.39 9.65 2.63
N ILE A 29 -1.64 10.78 3.29
CA ILE A 29 -1.91 10.84 4.73
C ILE A 29 -3.39 10.82 5.03
N GLN A 30 -3.83 9.67 5.51
CA GLN A 30 -5.17 9.46 6.05
C GLN A 30 -5.29 9.88 7.52
N ASP A 31 -6.54 10.01 8.00
CA ASP A 31 -6.88 10.50 9.33
C ASP A 31 -6.18 9.74 10.48
N ARG A 32 -5.93 8.43 10.33
CA ARG A 32 -5.19 7.62 11.31
C ARG A 32 -3.77 8.12 11.56
N HIS A 33 -3.09 8.59 10.52
CA HIS A 33 -1.73 9.11 10.64
C HIS A 33 -1.73 10.45 11.37
N TRP A 34 -2.77 11.26 11.13
CA TRP A 34 -3.00 12.49 11.87
C TRP A 34 -3.25 12.22 13.35
N GLU A 35 -3.98 11.16 13.72
CA GLU A 35 -4.13 10.75 15.13
C GLU A 35 -2.80 10.41 15.80
N LEU A 36 -1.91 9.69 15.09
CA LEU A 36 -0.57 9.37 15.60
C LEU A 36 0.28 10.64 15.79
N VAL A 37 0.24 11.57 14.84
CA VAL A 37 0.94 12.87 14.94
C VAL A 37 0.40 13.69 16.11
N LYS A 38 -0.92 13.72 16.33
CA LYS A 38 -1.54 14.39 17.48
C LYS A 38 -1.09 13.80 18.81
N GLY A 39 -1.04 12.46 18.89
CA GLY A 39 -0.57 11.74 20.07
C GLY A 39 0.88 12.09 20.43
N LEU A 40 1.77 12.14 19.44
CA LEU A 40 3.17 12.52 19.65
C LEU A 40 3.33 13.95 20.16
N LEU A 41 2.53 14.87 19.63
CA LEU A 41 2.60 16.28 20.01
C LEU A 41 1.92 16.56 21.37
N ASN A 42 1.27 15.56 21.99
CA ASN A 42 0.45 15.72 23.21
C ASN A 42 -0.58 16.86 23.10
N LEU A 43 -1.07 17.12 21.89
CA LEU A 43 -2.04 18.18 21.63
C LEU A 43 -3.44 17.57 21.75
N SER A 44 -4.09 17.82 22.87
CA SER A 44 -5.50 17.45 23.10
C SER A 44 -6.46 18.19 22.16
N ASP A 45 -6.03 19.36 21.63
CA ASP A 45 -6.86 20.32 20.92
C ASP A 45 -6.46 20.54 19.46
N LEU A 46 -5.92 19.53 18.77
CA LEU A 46 -5.86 19.60 17.31
C LEU A 46 -7.22 19.17 16.75
N PRO A 47 -8.04 20.11 16.21
CA PRO A 47 -9.37 19.79 15.73
C PRO A 47 -9.25 18.75 14.62
N TYR A 48 -9.94 17.63 14.81
CA TYR A 48 -10.10 16.62 13.80
C TYR A 48 -11.09 17.12 12.76
N SER A 49 -10.81 16.81 11.49
CA SER A 49 -11.74 17.03 10.39
C SER A 49 -12.33 18.44 10.36
N ASP A 50 -11.50 19.41 10.01
CA ASP A 50 -12.07 20.47 9.21
C ASP A 50 -10.98 21.09 8.36
N THR A 51 -11.41 21.65 7.26
CA THR A 51 -10.71 22.53 6.31
C THR A 51 -9.96 23.74 6.94
N SER A 52 -9.76 23.73 8.25
CA SER A 52 -9.16 24.73 9.15
C SER A 52 -7.83 24.28 9.78
N PHE A 53 -7.29 23.08 9.50
CA PHE A 53 -5.96 22.70 9.99
C PHE A 53 -4.89 23.52 9.26
N GLU A 54 -4.52 24.66 9.85
CA GLU A 54 -3.62 25.59 9.23
C GLU A 54 -2.16 25.27 9.57
N LEU A 55 -1.29 25.36 8.56
CA LEU A 55 0.17 25.31 8.67
C LEU A 55 0.71 26.12 9.87
N LYS A 56 0.02 27.21 10.23
CA LYS A 56 0.37 28.06 11.38
C LYS A 56 0.36 27.30 12.72
N ASP A 57 -0.56 26.35 12.90
CA ASP A 57 -0.75 25.65 14.17
C ASP A 57 0.29 24.55 14.35
N ILE A 58 0.70 23.92 13.25
CA ILE A 58 1.82 22.98 13.21
C ILE A 58 3.16 23.71 13.41
N ILE A 59 3.37 24.88 12.79
CA ILE A 59 4.60 25.69 12.96
C ILE A 59 4.72 26.24 14.40
N ARG A 60 3.59 26.58 15.04
CA ARG A 60 3.55 27.04 16.44
C ARG A 60 3.94 25.93 17.41
N CYS A 61 3.62 24.68 17.07
CA CYS A 61 4.08 23.52 17.82
C CYS A 61 5.54 23.27 17.43
N ASN A 62 6.46 23.31 18.38
CA ASN A 62 7.87 23.07 18.08
C ASN A 62 8.06 21.63 17.57
N ILE A 63 7.99 21.42 16.25
CA ILE A 63 8.02 20.09 15.60
C ILE A 63 9.43 19.51 15.59
N ILE A 64 10.46 20.35 15.66
CA ILE A 64 11.86 19.95 15.50
C ILE A 64 12.25 18.78 16.43
N PRO A 65 11.84 18.72 17.71
CA PRO A 65 12.10 17.57 18.58
C PRO A 65 11.40 16.28 18.15
N PHE A 66 10.23 16.38 17.53
CA PHE A 66 9.40 15.24 17.09
C PHE A 66 9.58 14.90 15.60
N ALA A 67 10.48 15.61 14.91
CA ALA A 67 10.69 15.50 13.48
C ALA A 67 11.01 14.06 13.04
N SER A 68 11.79 13.33 13.84
CA SER A 68 12.13 11.93 13.57
C SER A 68 10.89 11.03 13.60
N ASP A 69 10.04 11.18 14.62
CA ASP A 69 8.86 10.35 14.82
C ASP A 69 7.80 10.64 13.75
N ILE A 70 7.59 11.93 13.43
CA ILE A 70 6.70 12.35 12.35
C ILE A 70 7.21 11.83 11.01
N THR A 71 8.52 11.85 10.76
CA THR A 71 9.11 11.25 9.55
C THR A 71 8.86 9.74 9.49
N SER A 72 8.85 9.03 10.62
CA SER A 72 8.50 7.60 10.65
C SER A 72 7.02 7.37 10.31
N ILE A 73 6.11 8.23 10.77
CA ILE A 73 4.68 8.15 10.42
C ILE A 73 4.48 8.45 8.94
N LEU A 74 5.15 9.48 8.42
CA LEU A 74 5.15 9.80 6.99
C LEU A 74 5.63 8.62 6.15
N HIS A 75 6.72 7.98 6.58
CA HIS A 75 7.22 6.79 5.91
C HIS A 75 6.21 5.65 5.95
N GLN A 76 5.54 5.44 7.08
CA GLN A 76 4.49 4.44 7.19
C GLN A 76 3.34 4.71 6.20
N ALA A 77 2.83 5.95 6.15
CA ALA A 77 1.75 6.34 5.23
C ALA A 77 2.13 6.06 3.76
N GLN A 78 3.36 6.43 3.37
CA GLN A 78 3.86 6.18 2.02
C GLN A 78 3.98 4.68 1.68
N GLN A 79 4.31 3.83 2.64
CA GLN A 79 4.38 2.38 2.41
C GLN A 79 2.98 1.76 2.30
N GLU A 80 2.03 2.24 3.09
CA GLU A 80 0.64 1.81 3.01
C GLU A 80 -0.01 2.20 1.68
N GLU A 81 0.19 3.44 1.22
CA GLU A 81 -0.30 3.89 -0.09
C GLU A 81 0.27 3.04 -1.24
N LYS A 82 1.58 2.75 -1.21
CA LYS A 82 2.21 1.84 -2.17
C LYS A 82 1.58 0.45 -2.17
N MET A 83 1.25 -0.08 -0.98
CA MET A 83 0.58 -1.37 -0.85
C MET A 83 -0.82 -1.34 -1.48
N ILE A 84 -1.59 -0.29 -1.20
CA ILE A 84 -2.94 -0.09 -1.78
C ILE A 84 -2.85 0.02 -3.30
N SER A 85 -1.93 0.82 -3.83
CA SER A 85 -1.71 0.99 -5.27
C SER A 85 -1.34 -0.34 -5.95
N THR A 86 -0.49 -1.15 -5.30
CA THR A 86 -0.13 -2.48 -5.80
C THR A 86 -1.35 -3.41 -5.82
N LEU A 87 -2.17 -3.40 -4.77
CA LEU A 87 -3.40 -4.20 -4.72
C LEU A 87 -4.42 -3.78 -5.78
N ASN A 88 -4.58 -2.48 -6.03
CA ASN A 88 -5.46 -1.96 -7.08
C ASN A 88 -4.98 -2.41 -8.47
N THR A 89 -3.68 -2.34 -8.71
CA THR A 89 -3.08 -2.80 -9.98
C THR A 89 -3.35 -4.30 -10.21
N ILE A 90 -3.14 -5.12 -9.17
CA ILE A 90 -3.46 -6.56 -9.20
C ILE A 90 -4.96 -6.75 -9.45
N HIS A 91 -5.81 -5.98 -8.77
CA HIS A 91 -7.25 -6.10 -8.94
C HIS A 91 -7.70 -5.81 -10.37
N GLU A 92 -7.28 -4.68 -10.93
CA GLU A 92 -7.62 -4.26 -12.29
C GLU A 92 -7.15 -5.29 -13.32
N TYR A 93 -5.92 -5.78 -13.18
CA TYR A 93 -5.38 -6.81 -14.06
C TYR A 93 -6.23 -8.08 -14.03
N TRP A 94 -6.46 -8.66 -12.85
CA TRP A 94 -7.18 -9.93 -12.73
C TRP A 94 -8.69 -9.84 -12.96
N THR A 95 -9.27 -8.63 -12.99
CA THR A 95 -10.65 -8.44 -13.45
C THR A 95 -10.81 -8.48 -14.97
N THR A 96 -9.72 -8.30 -15.72
CA THR A 96 -9.74 -8.21 -17.19
C THR A 96 -9.10 -9.41 -17.88
N VAL A 97 -8.39 -10.26 -17.15
CA VAL A 97 -7.76 -11.46 -17.69
C VAL A 97 -8.81 -12.53 -18.00
N ASP A 98 -8.89 -12.89 -19.28
CA ASP A 98 -9.73 -13.97 -19.79
C ASP A 98 -8.91 -15.19 -20.20
N PHE A 99 -9.53 -16.38 -20.11
CA PHE A 99 -8.96 -17.60 -20.68
C PHE A 99 -9.09 -17.59 -22.20
N LEU A 100 -8.01 -17.96 -22.87
CA LEU A 100 -7.99 -18.16 -24.31
C LEU A 100 -8.43 -19.60 -24.62
N PHE A 101 -9.25 -19.75 -25.66
CA PHE A 101 -9.72 -21.04 -26.13
C PHE A 101 -9.29 -21.25 -27.58
N GLU A 102 -8.48 -22.27 -27.87
CA GLU A 102 -8.31 -22.77 -29.23
C GLU A 102 -8.28 -24.30 -29.28
N GLU A 103 -8.53 -24.82 -30.47
CA GLU A 103 -8.52 -26.25 -30.77
C GLU A 103 -7.08 -26.73 -30.95
N ARG A 104 -6.45 -27.18 -29.86
CA ARG A 104 -5.08 -27.72 -29.87
C ARG A 104 -5.02 -29.24 -30.00
N ILE A 105 -6.14 -29.91 -29.73
CA ILE A 105 -6.33 -31.35 -29.87
C ILE A 105 -7.47 -31.54 -30.87
N GLN A 106 -7.36 -32.53 -31.77
CA GLN A 106 -8.38 -32.78 -32.80
C GLN A 106 -9.78 -32.90 -32.18
N ASN A 107 -10.69 -31.99 -32.56
CA ASN A 107 -12.08 -31.89 -32.07
C ASN A 107 -12.24 -31.52 -30.58
N VAL A 108 -11.22 -30.96 -29.91
CA VAL A 108 -11.30 -30.51 -28.51
C VAL A 108 -10.78 -29.09 -28.35
N GLN A 109 -11.63 -28.20 -27.85
CA GLN A 109 -11.22 -26.86 -27.43
C GLN A 109 -10.48 -26.92 -26.10
N CYS A 110 -9.22 -26.49 -26.11
CA CYS A 110 -8.40 -26.36 -24.92
C CYS A 110 -8.46 -24.91 -24.42
N ALA A 111 -8.49 -24.73 -23.11
CA ALA A 111 -8.40 -23.42 -22.46
C ALA A 111 -7.00 -23.20 -21.87
N TRP A 112 -6.42 -22.01 -21.99
CA TRP A 112 -5.16 -21.66 -21.33
C TRP A 112 -5.07 -20.17 -21.04
N LEU A 113 -4.14 -19.80 -20.16
CA LEU A 113 -3.70 -18.42 -20.03
C LEU A 113 -2.56 -18.13 -21.01
N SER A 114 -2.54 -16.90 -21.53
CA SER A 114 -1.41 -16.41 -22.33
C SER A 114 -0.10 -16.54 -21.53
N SER A 115 1.02 -16.71 -22.25
CA SER A 115 2.36 -16.77 -21.61
C SER A 115 2.60 -15.55 -20.73
N ASP A 116 2.18 -14.38 -21.21
CA ASP A 116 2.38 -13.11 -20.53
C ASP A 116 1.60 -13.07 -19.22
N SER A 117 0.35 -13.54 -19.21
CA SER A 117 -0.45 -13.60 -17.99
C SER A 117 0.04 -14.65 -16.98
N VAL A 118 0.72 -15.71 -17.43
CA VAL A 118 1.39 -16.66 -16.52
C VAL A 118 2.61 -16.02 -15.86
N VAL A 119 3.43 -15.28 -16.61
CA VAL A 119 4.57 -14.54 -16.03
C VAL A 119 4.07 -13.49 -15.03
N THR A 120 3.05 -12.71 -15.41
CA THR A 120 2.44 -11.71 -14.52
C THR A 120 1.79 -12.33 -13.28
N LEU A 121 1.31 -13.58 -13.34
CA LEU A 121 0.82 -14.32 -12.17
C LEU A 121 1.93 -14.61 -11.16
N GLU A 122 3.08 -15.08 -11.63
CA GLU A 122 4.24 -15.36 -10.77
C GLU A 122 4.77 -14.08 -10.12
N GLU A 123 4.86 -12.99 -10.89
CA GLU A 123 5.26 -11.67 -10.40
C GLU A 123 4.30 -11.16 -9.31
N HIS A 124 2.99 -11.20 -9.55
CA HIS A 124 1.98 -10.78 -8.58
C HIS A 124 1.97 -11.66 -7.32
N GLN A 125 2.22 -12.96 -7.45
CA GLN A 125 2.39 -13.85 -6.30
C GLN A 125 3.62 -13.49 -5.46
N PHE A 126 4.75 -13.14 -6.10
CA PHE A 126 5.93 -12.67 -5.40
C PHE A 126 5.67 -11.35 -4.67
N LEU A 127 5.02 -10.39 -5.33
CA LEU A 127 4.66 -9.10 -4.75
C LEU A 127 3.76 -9.25 -3.53
N ILE A 128 2.67 -10.03 -3.63
CA ILE A 128 1.77 -10.29 -2.50
C ILE A 128 2.49 -11.00 -1.35
N ASN A 129 3.36 -11.95 -1.64
CA ASN A 129 4.16 -12.61 -0.61
C ASN A 129 5.09 -11.61 0.10
N SER A 130 5.73 -10.70 -0.63
CA SER A 130 6.55 -9.64 -0.03
C SER A 130 5.72 -8.72 0.87
N LEU A 131 4.52 -8.35 0.42
CA LEU A 131 3.58 -7.54 1.19
C LEU A 131 3.19 -8.24 2.49
N LEU A 132 2.92 -9.56 2.49
CA LEU A 132 2.57 -10.35 3.68
C LEU A 132 3.62 -10.33 4.80
N TRP A 133 4.90 -10.21 4.45
CA TRP A 133 5.99 -10.10 5.42
C TRP A 133 6.29 -8.66 5.84
N SER A 134 5.63 -7.67 5.22
CA SER A 134 5.85 -6.27 5.55
C SER A 134 5.28 -5.95 6.94
N ARG A 135 6.07 -5.26 7.76
CA ARG A 135 5.65 -4.81 9.10
C ARG A 135 4.48 -3.83 9.08
N TYR A 136 4.21 -3.19 7.94
CA TYR A 136 3.15 -2.19 7.79
C TYR A 136 1.75 -2.83 7.74
N LEU A 137 1.66 -4.14 7.47
CA LEU A 137 0.41 -4.91 7.61
C LEU A 137 -0.09 -5.05 9.05
N GLU A 138 0.74 -4.75 10.05
CA GLU A 138 0.41 -4.91 11.47
C GLU A 138 -0.15 -3.64 12.10
N SER A 139 -0.20 -2.53 11.35
CA SER A 139 -0.76 -1.26 11.80
C SER A 139 -2.29 -1.28 11.97
N ASP A 140 -2.97 -2.39 11.67
CA ASP A 140 -4.43 -2.55 11.75
C ASP A 140 -5.02 -2.48 13.19
N LEU A 141 -4.24 -2.09 14.20
CA LEU A 141 -4.65 -2.12 15.62
C LEU A 141 -5.35 -0.85 16.13
N TYR A 142 -5.67 0.14 15.30
CA TYR A 142 -6.51 1.27 15.70
C TYR A 142 -7.76 1.37 14.84
N THR A 143 -8.88 0.87 15.38
CA THR A 143 -10.22 1.14 14.87
C THR A 143 -11.02 1.84 15.96
N ASN A 144 -11.25 3.14 15.77
CA ASN A 144 -12.44 3.78 16.28
C ASN A 144 -13.52 3.56 15.22
N GLU A 145 -14.54 2.79 15.58
CA GLU A 145 -15.89 2.76 15.01
C GLU A 145 -16.00 2.69 13.46
N GLY A 146 -16.19 1.46 12.95
CA GLY A 146 -17.08 1.23 11.80
C GLY A 146 -16.44 0.71 10.51
N GLU A 147 -15.20 1.09 10.20
CA GLU A 147 -14.55 0.68 8.94
C GLU A 147 -13.13 0.18 9.22
N THR A 148 -13.04 -1.05 9.75
CA THR A 148 -11.75 -1.74 9.91
C THR A 148 -11.07 -1.85 8.55
N PHE A 149 -9.95 -1.15 8.41
CA PHE A 149 -9.19 -1.08 7.18
C PHE A 149 -8.84 -2.48 6.68
N GLN A 150 -9.26 -2.77 5.45
CA GLN A 150 -9.32 -4.12 4.88
C GLN A 150 -7.98 -4.61 4.35
N LEU A 151 -6.88 -3.87 4.51
CA LEU A 151 -5.61 -4.12 3.81
C LEU A 151 -5.06 -5.53 4.05
N ARG A 152 -4.91 -5.95 5.31
CA ARG A 152 -4.50 -7.33 5.61
C ARG A 152 -5.44 -8.36 5.05
N THR A 153 -6.73 -8.14 5.26
CA THR A 153 -7.78 -9.04 4.80
C THR A 153 -7.74 -9.16 3.28
N ASP A 154 -7.50 -8.06 2.56
CA ASP A 154 -7.47 -8.00 1.11
C ASP A 154 -6.18 -8.58 0.53
N VAL A 155 -5.02 -8.33 1.16
CA VAL A 155 -3.77 -9.01 0.83
C VAL A 155 -3.94 -10.53 1.01
N MET A 156 -4.56 -10.98 2.10
CA MET A 156 -4.82 -12.41 2.34
C MET A 156 -5.82 -13.02 1.33
N LYS A 157 -6.89 -12.28 0.99
CA LYS A 157 -7.85 -12.68 -0.05
C LYS A 157 -7.14 -12.82 -1.40
N TRP A 158 -6.33 -11.83 -1.80
CA TRP A 158 -5.58 -11.86 -3.05
C TRP A 158 -4.54 -12.98 -3.08
N ASN A 159 -3.81 -13.19 -2.00
CA ASN A 159 -2.88 -14.32 -1.88
C ASN A 159 -3.59 -15.66 -2.15
N SER A 160 -4.76 -15.85 -1.54
CA SER A 160 -5.56 -17.07 -1.70
C SER A 160 -6.10 -17.21 -3.12
N LYS A 161 -6.61 -16.12 -3.71
CA LYS A 161 -7.10 -16.07 -5.10
C LYS A 161 -6.00 -16.39 -6.11
N LEU A 162 -4.83 -15.75 -6.01
CA LEU A 162 -3.72 -15.98 -6.95
C LEU A 162 -3.17 -17.41 -6.84
N LYS A 163 -3.13 -18.00 -5.63
CA LYS A 163 -2.77 -19.41 -5.44
C LYS A 163 -3.80 -20.35 -6.09
N LEU A 164 -5.09 -20.05 -5.94
CA LEU A 164 -6.16 -20.82 -6.58
C LEU A 164 -6.04 -20.77 -8.10
N ILE A 165 -5.83 -19.57 -8.68
CA ILE A 165 -5.65 -19.39 -10.12
C ILE A 165 -4.47 -20.24 -10.62
N ALA A 166 -3.29 -20.12 -9.99
CA ALA A 166 -2.12 -20.91 -10.37
C ALA A 166 -2.37 -22.43 -10.28
N PHE A 167 -3.08 -22.87 -9.23
CA PHE A 167 -3.46 -24.27 -9.08
C PHE A 167 -4.36 -24.74 -10.23
N VAL A 168 -5.42 -23.99 -10.55
CA VAL A 168 -6.35 -24.29 -11.65
C VAL A 168 -5.62 -24.36 -12.99
N VAL A 169 -4.73 -23.41 -13.27
CA VAL A 169 -3.91 -23.39 -14.49
C VAL A 169 -3.04 -24.64 -14.60
N SER A 170 -2.34 -25.00 -13.53
CA SER A 170 -1.50 -26.20 -13.51
C SER A 170 -2.30 -27.50 -13.67
N LEU A 171 -3.53 -27.54 -13.14
CA LEU A 171 -4.41 -28.70 -13.27
C LEU A 171 -4.95 -28.81 -14.69
N LEU A 172 -5.34 -27.70 -15.29
CA LEU A 172 -5.82 -27.62 -16.66
C LEU A 172 -4.75 -28.10 -17.66
N ASP A 173 -3.50 -27.65 -17.49
CA ASP A 173 -2.36 -28.09 -18.31
C ASP A 173 -2.10 -29.61 -18.18
N LYS A 174 -2.15 -30.14 -16.95
CA LYS A 174 -2.03 -31.59 -16.71
C LYS A 174 -3.14 -32.38 -17.39
N VAL A 175 -4.39 -31.93 -17.27
CA VAL A 175 -5.54 -32.59 -17.91
C VAL A 175 -5.39 -32.58 -19.41
N GLN A 176 -5.02 -31.45 -20.02
CA GLN A 176 -4.82 -31.33 -21.46
C GLN A 176 -3.68 -32.23 -21.96
N THR A 177 -2.57 -32.28 -21.23
CA THR A 177 -1.42 -33.15 -21.56
C THR A 177 -1.78 -34.64 -21.44
N LEU A 178 -2.63 -35.02 -20.48
CA LEU A 178 -3.10 -36.40 -20.37
C LEU A 178 -4.08 -36.75 -21.50
N TRP A 179 -4.99 -35.85 -21.84
CA TRP A 179 -5.90 -36.02 -22.96
C TRP A 179 -5.17 -36.16 -24.29
N SER A 180 -4.16 -35.32 -24.55
CA SER A 180 -3.36 -35.40 -25.78
C SER A 180 -2.53 -36.69 -25.90
N LYS A 181 -2.28 -37.38 -24.79
CA LYS A 181 -1.59 -38.69 -24.77
C LYS A 181 -2.55 -39.86 -24.96
N LEU A 182 -3.83 -39.66 -24.65
CA LEU A 182 -4.89 -40.68 -24.73
C LEU A 182 -5.64 -40.62 -26.07
N SER A 183 -5.68 -39.46 -26.72
CA SER A 183 -6.14 -39.26 -28.11
C SER A 183 -5.10 -39.75 -29.11
#